data_AF-A0A7C7YZU4-F1
#
_entry.id   AF-A0A7C7YZU4-F1
#
_cell.length_a   1.000
_cell.length_b   1.000
_cell.length_c   1.000
_cell.angle_alpha   90.00
_cell.angle_beta   90.00
_cell.angle_gamma   90.00
#
_symmetry.space_group_name_H-M   'P 1'
#
loop_
_entity.id
_entity.type
_entity.pdbx_description
1 polymer ?
#
loop_
_entity_poly.entity_id
_entity_poly.type
_entity_poly.pdbx_seq_one_letter_code
_entity_poly.pdbx_strand_id
1 'polypeptide(L)'
;MGYVVQKGDHLWGISAKPAVYGDPYQWPLLYKRNRDEIYDPDLIYPGQVLHIERDLSQTQINIAVSHAKTRGAWVLGEIEATDIQYLRKALSW
;
A
#
# COMPACT_ATOMS: atom_id res chain seq x y z
N MET A 1 7.63 3.60 13.06
CA MET A 1 6.54 4.59 13.33
C MET A 1 5.25 4.05 12.72
N GLY A 2 4.11 4.32 13.34
CA GLY A 2 2.80 3.90 12.85
C GLY A 2 1.91 5.08 12.48
N TYR A 3 0.91 4.85 11.63
CA TYR A 3 -0.14 5.81 11.28
C TYR A 3 -1.50 5.24 11.70
N VAL A 4 -2.30 6.00 12.44
CA VAL A 4 -3.65 5.59 12.82
C VAL A 4 -4.62 6.05 11.73
N VAL A 5 -5.28 5.11 11.07
CA VAL A 5 -6.25 5.37 9.99
C VAL A 5 -7.39 6.24 10.52
N GLN A 6 -7.71 7.30 9.79
CA GLN A 6 -8.82 8.20 10.08
C GLN A 6 -10.00 7.95 9.14
N LYS A 7 -11.18 8.46 9.50
CA LYS A 7 -12.36 8.38 8.62
C LYS A 7 -12.09 9.09 7.30
N GLY A 8 -12.29 8.38 6.18
CA GLY A 8 -12.07 8.88 4.82
C GLY A 8 -10.64 8.68 4.30
N ASP A 9 -9.74 8.16 5.13
CA ASP A 9 -8.43 7.75 4.64
C ASP A 9 -8.53 6.54 3.69
N HIS A 10 -7.58 6.47 2.78
CA HIS A 10 -7.33 5.38 1.86
C HIS A 10 -5.81 5.33 1.63
N LEU A 11 -5.27 4.18 1.24
CA LEU A 11 -3.81 3.96 1.23
C LEU A 11 -3.06 5.00 0.39
N TRP A 12 -3.61 5.43 -0.75
CA TRP A 12 -3.07 6.48 -1.62
C TRP A 12 -2.96 7.85 -0.92
N GLY A 13 -4.00 8.26 -0.19
CA GLY A 13 -4.00 9.52 0.55
C GLY A 13 -3.04 9.48 1.73
N ILE A 14 -2.90 8.32 2.39
CA ILE A 14 -1.96 8.15 3.50
C ILE A 14 -0.51 8.22 2.99
N SER A 15 -0.17 7.49 1.93
CA SER A 15 1.21 7.46 1.37
C SER A 15 1.67 8.83 0.87
N ALA A 16 0.76 9.66 0.35
CA ALA A 16 1.04 11.02 -0.09
C ALA A 16 1.48 11.98 1.04
N LYS A 17 1.21 11.67 2.31
CA LYS A 17 1.60 12.54 3.43
C LYS A 17 3.15 12.57 3.52
N PRO A 18 3.79 13.74 3.68
CA PRO A 18 5.24 13.84 3.83
C PRO A 18 5.80 13.03 5.00
N ALA A 19 5.02 12.92 6.07
CA ALA A 19 5.36 12.12 7.24
C ALA A 19 5.29 10.60 7.00
N VAL A 20 4.74 10.14 5.86
CA VAL A 20 4.66 8.74 5.46
C VAL A 20 5.69 8.49 4.36
N TYR A 21 5.36 8.70 3.09
CA TYR A 21 6.32 8.61 1.98
C TYR A 21 6.44 9.89 1.17
N GLY A 22 5.46 10.81 1.28
CA GLY A 22 5.40 11.99 0.44
C GLY A 22 5.07 11.68 -1.02
N ASP A 23 4.65 10.46 -1.33
CA ASP A 23 4.35 9.99 -2.68
C ASP A 23 3.14 9.04 -2.66
N PRO A 24 2.01 9.45 -3.27
CA PRO A 24 0.84 8.59 -3.32
C PRO A 24 1.10 7.23 -3.99
N TYR A 25 1.97 7.17 -5.01
CA TYR A 25 2.25 5.95 -5.76
C TYR A 25 2.98 4.88 -4.94
N GLN A 26 3.43 5.22 -3.73
CA GLN A 26 4.06 4.30 -2.80
C GLN A 26 3.05 3.61 -1.86
N TRP A 27 1.74 3.79 -2.05
CA TRP A 27 0.72 3.09 -1.29
C TRP A 27 0.87 1.55 -1.27
N PRO A 28 1.38 0.87 -2.32
CA PRO A 28 1.55 -0.59 -2.27
C PRO A 28 2.58 -1.02 -1.20
N LEU A 29 3.49 -0.13 -0.80
CA LEU A 29 4.43 -0.41 0.29
C LEU A 29 3.73 -0.46 1.66
N LEU A 30 2.71 0.39 1.89
CA LEU A 30 1.86 0.28 3.08
C LEU A 30 1.11 -1.05 3.06
N TYR A 31 0.55 -1.43 1.90
CA TYR A 31 -0.16 -2.70 1.77
C TYR A 31 0.77 -3.89 2.04
N LYS A 32 1.95 -3.92 1.41
CA LYS A 32 2.97 -4.95 1.61
C LYS A 32 3.32 -5.10 3.09
N ARG A 33 3.63 -3.98 3.76
CA ARG A 33 4.11 -3.99 5.15
C ARG A 33 3.04 -4.45 6.14
N ASN A 34 1.78 -4.21 5.82
CA ASN A 34 0.63 -4.50 6.69
C ASN A 34 -0.24 -5.63 6.14
N ARG A 35 0.32 -6.51 5.29
CA ARG A 35 -0.45 -7.54 4.59
C ARG A 35 -1.14 -8.52 5.52
N ASP A 36 -0.61 -8.71 6.72
CA ASP A 36 -1.22 -9.58 7.73
C ASP A 36 -2.50 -8.98 8.33
N GLU A 37 -2.65 -7.65 8.27
CA GLU A 37 -3.80 -6.90 8.81
C GLU A 37 -4.73 -6.34 7.71
N ILE A 38 -4.22 -6.18 6.50
CA ILE A 38 -4.96 -5.71 5.34
C ILE A 38 -5.19 -6.89 4.40
N TYR A 39 -6.43 -7.37 4.33
CA TYR A 39 -6.81 -8.41 3.38
C TYR A 39 -6.94 -7.85 1.96
N ASP A 40 -7.53 -6.67 1.84
CA ASP A 40 -7.80 -5.95 0.60
C ASP A 40 -7.28 -4.50 0.76
N PRO A 41 -6.40 -4.01 -0.14
CA PRO A 41 -5.82 -2.67 -0.04
C PRO A 41 -6.85 -1.53 -0.10
N ASP A 42 -8.06 -1.78 -0.62
CA ASP A 42 -9.13 -0.80 -0.67
C ASP A 42 -10.01 -0.83 0.60
N LEU A 43 -9.80 -1.79 1.51
CA LEU A 43 -10.55 -1.95 2.76
C LEU A 43 -9.66 -1.73 3.98
N ILE A 44 -9.44 -0.45 4.32
CA ILE A 44 -8.86 -0.03 5.61
C ILE A 44 -9.91 0.62 6.50
N TYR A 45 -9.77 0.47 7.81
CA TYR A 45 -10.79 0.91 8.77
C TYR A 45 -10.25 1.97 9.74
N PRO A 46 -11.05 2.99 10.11
CA PRO A 46 -10.65 3.95 11.12
C PRO A 46 -10.23 3.28 12.44
N GLY A 47 -9.12 3.76 13.02
CA GLY A 47 -8.52 3.19 14.23
C GLY A 47 -7.49 2.09 13.97
N GLN A 48 -7.43 1.53 12.75
CA GLN A 48 -6.38 0.59 12.36
C GLN A 48 -5.00 1.28 12.39
N VAL A 49 -3.96 0.57 12.86
CA VAL A 49 -2.59 1.09 12.92
C VAL A 49 -1.79 0.54 11.77
N LEU A 50 -1.32 1.40 10.87
CA LEU A 50 -0.45 1.01 9.75
C LEU A 50 1.01 1.22 10.12
N HIS A 51 1.80 0.16 10.03
CA HIS A 51 3.25 0.20 10.14
C HIS A 51 3.87 0.75 8.86
N ILE A 52 4.74 1.76 9.01
CA ILE A 52 5.43 2.40 7.90
C ILE A 52 6.85 1.82 7.82
N GLU A 53 7.16 1.16 6.70
CA GLU A 53 8.51 0.67 6.42
C GLU A 53 9.41 1.82 5.99
N ARG A 54 10.64 1.88 6.52
CA ARG A 54 11.60 2.95 6.17
C ARG A 54 12.86 2.41 5.53
N ASP A 55 13.17 1.14 5.77
CA ASP A 55 14.31 0.47 5.17
C ASP A 55 13.89 -0.10 3.81
N LEU A 56 13.72 0.79 2.84
CA LEU A 56 13.30 0.46 1.48
C LEU A 56 14.43 0.75 0.50
N SER A 57 14.78 -0.25 -0.30
CA SER A 57 15.67 -0.07 -1.44
C SER A 57 14.95 0.66 -2.58
N GLN A 58 15.73 1.36 -3.42
CA GLN A 58 15.20 2.04 -4.61
C GLN A 58 14.42 1.07 -5.53
N THR A 59 14.87 -0.19 -5.62
CA THR A 59 14.19 -1.24 -6.39
C THR A 59 12.79 -1.53 -5.85
N GLN A 60 12.64 -1.66 -4.52
CA GLN A 60 11.33 -1.90 -3.90
C GLN A 60 10.39 -0.73 -4.13
N ILE A 61 10.88 0.51 -4.02
CA ILE A 61 10.11 1.73 -4.31
C ILE A 61 9.65 1.73 -5.77
N ASN A 62 10.56 1.47 -6.72
CA ASN A 62 10.24 1.46 -8.14
C ASN A 62 9.20 0.38 -8.50
N ILE A 63 9.29 -0.80 -7.88
CA ILE A 63 8.30 -1.87 -8.09
C ILE A 63 6.91 -1.43 -7.58
N ALA A 64 6.85 -0.81 -6.40
CA ALA A 64 5.59 -0.30 -5.85
C ALA A 64 5.00 0.80 -6.74
N VAL A 65 5.80 1.78 -7.14
CA VAL A 65 5.36 2.87 -8.02
C VAL A 65 4.90 2.34 -9.38
N SER A 66 5.63 1.39 -9.96
CA SER A 66 5.22 0.73 -11.20
C SER A 66 3.88 0.04 -11.04
N HIS A 67 3.70 -0.74 -9.97
CA HIS A 67 2.45 -1.42 -9.67
C HIS A 67 1.27 -0.45 -9.53
N ALA A 68 1.42 0.60 -8.74
CA ALA A 68 0.39 1.62 -8.55
C ALA A 68 -0.03 2.28 -9.88
N LYS A 69 0.90 2.46 -10.82
CA LYS A 69 0.63 3.03 -12.16
C LYS A 69 -0.06 2.04 -13.10
N THR A 70 0.15 0.74 -12.90
CA THR A 70 -0.35 -0.32 -13.81
C THR A 70 -1.48 -1.17 -13.22
N ARG A 71 -1.93 -0.90 -11.98
CA ARG A 71 -2.98 -1.68 -11.27
C ARG A 71 -4.27 -1.78 -12.09
N GLY A 72 -4.59 -0.76 -12.87
CA GLY A 72 -5.83 -0.67 -13.65
C GLY A 72 -6.89 0.15 -12.93
N ALA A 73 -8.09 0.21 -13.51
CA ALA A 73 -9.23 0.86 -12.87
C ALA A 73 -9.78 -0.03 -11.74
N TRP A 74 -10.19 0.61 -10.63
CA TRP A 74 -10.82 -0.04 -9.50
C TRP A 74 -12.07 -0.83 -9.92
N VAL A 75 -12.20 -2.07 -9.42
CA VAL A 75 -13.36 -2.93 -9.65
C VAL A 75 -13.99 -3.31 -8.32
N LEU A 76 -15.28 -3.02 -8.14
CA LEU A 76 -15.98 -3.29 -6.88
C LEU A 76 -16.10 -4.80 -6.63
N GLY A 77 -15.55 -5.28 -5.50
CA GLY A 77 -15.87 -6.59 -4.92
C GLY A 77 -14.89 -7.73 -5.22
N GLU A 78 -13.77 -7.47 -5.88
CA GLU A 78 -12.71 -8.46 -6.10
C GLU A 78 -11.35 -7.87 -5.73
N ILE A 79 -10.53 -8.63 -4.98
CA ILE A 79 -9.10 -8.29 -4.85
C ILE A 79 -8.49 -8.43 -6.24
N GLU A 80 -7.89 -7.36 -6.74
CA GLU A 80 -7.29 -7.39 -8.07
C GLU A 80 -6.15 -8.40 -8.10
N ALA A 81 -6.16 -9.30 -9.09
CA ALA A 81 -5.11 -10.31 -9.26
C ALA A 81 -3.71 -9.68 -9.35
N THR A 82 -3.63 -8.43 -9.80
CA THR A 82 -2.41 -7.62 -9.86
C THR A 82 -1.85 -7.31 -8.46
N ASP A 83 -2.69 -7.09 -7.44
CA ASP A 83 -2.25 -6.85 -6.07
C ASP A 83 -1.64 -8.10 -5.44
N ILE A 84 -2.25 -9.27 -5.71
CA ILE A 84 -1.68 -10.56 -5.29
C ILE A 84 -0.35 -10.82 -6.01
N GLN A 85 -0.26 -10.50 -7.31
CA GLN A 85 0.97 -10.63 -8.08
C GLN A 85 2.08 -9.70 -7.54
N TYR A 86 1.73 -8.46 -7.20
CA TYR A 86 2.64 -7.53 -6.55
C TYR A 86 3.20 -8.11 -5.26
N LEU A 87 2.35 -8.62 -4.36
CA LEU A 87 2.80 -9.21 -3.10
C LEU A 87 3.72 -10.41 -3.32
N ARG A 88 3.37 -11.32 -4.24
CA ARG A 88 4.22 -12.48 -4.56
C ARG A 88 5.61 -12.04 -5.03
N LYS A 89 5.68 -11.04 -5.92
CA LYS A 89 6.96 -10.51 -6.41
C LYS A 89 7.72 -9.74 -5.33
N ALA A 90 7.01 -9.01 -4.48
CA ALA A 90 7.62 -8.13 -3.49
C ALA A 90 8.11 -8.86 -2.23
N LEU A 91 7.61 -10.08 -1.98
CA LEU A 91 7.98 -10.95 -0.85
C LEU A 91 8.97 -12.07 -1.23
N SER A 92 9.27 -12.26 -2.52
CA SER A 92 10.15 -13.33 -3.02
C SER A 92 11.65 -12.97 -3.02
N TRP A 93 12.07 -11.97 -2.25
CA TRP A 93 13.44 -11.44 -2.20
C TRP A 93 13.87 -11.28 -0.75
#